data_AF-A0A2I4BDK6-F1
#
_entry.id   AF-A0A2I4BDK6-F1
#
_cell.length_a   1.000
_cell.length_b   1.000
_cell.length_c   1.000
_cell.angle_alpha   90.00
_cell.angle_beta   90.00
_cell.angle_gamma   90.00
#
_symmetry.space_group_name_H-M   'P 1'
#
loop_
_entity.id
_entity.type
_entity.pdbx_description
1 polymer ?
#
loop_
_entity_poly.entity_id
_entity_poly.type
_entity_poly.pdbx_seq_one_letter_code
_entity_poly.pdbx_strand_id
1 'polypeptide(L)'
;MKEDTVWSMESFNEYVNDRIQVTRGLPRDWVLGALANRMQQIMTHCFHAVKSKLDRHLALFDLIGCDFLVDQDFKVWLLEMNCRQTLKEVIPSTVVETLA
;
A
#
# COMPACT_ATOMS: atom_id res chain seq x y z
N MET A 1 -2.31 -20.69 -12.81
CA MET A 1 -3.58 -19.94 -12.87
C MET A 1 -3.61 -18.70 -11.98
N LYS A 2 -3.46 -18.79 -10.64
CA LYS A 2 -3.40 -17.57 -9.80
C LYS A 2 -2.11 -16.76 -10.02
N GLU A 3 -0.98 -17.43 -10.17
CA GLU A 3 0.33 -16.81 -10.34
C GLU A 3 0.47 -16.04 -11.67
N ASP A 4 -0.31 -16.40 -12.70
CA ASP A 4 -0.29 -15.72 -14.00
C ASP A 4 -0.94 -14.33 -13.96
N THR A 5 -1.73 -14.06 -12.91
CA THR A 5 -2.50 -12.81 -12.73
C THR A 5 -2.00 -11.93 -11.59
N VAL A 6 -1.01 -12.39 -10.83
CA VAL A 6 -0.47 -11.68 -9.67
C VAL A 6 0.97 -11.31 -9.96
N TRP A 7 1.25 -10.01 -9.96
CA TRP A 7 2.60 -9.50 -10.17
C TRP A 7 3.13 -8.84 -8.90
N SER A 8 4.44 -8.93 -8.69
CA SER A 8 5.11 -8.11 -7.69
C SER A 8 5.15 -6.65 -8.17
N MET A 9 5.45 -5.73 -7.25
CA MET A 9 5.60 -4.32 -7.59
C MET A 9 6.77 -4.09 -8.55
N GLU A 10 7.83 -4.88 -8.44
CA GLU A 10 8.98 -4.84 -9.34
C GLU A 10 8.57 -5.27 -10.76
N SER A 11 7.93 -6.43 -10.92
CA SER A 11 7.45 -6.89 -12.23
C SER A 11 6.44 -5.94 -12.86
N PHE A 12 5.56 -5.34 -12.05
CA PHE A 12 4.64 -4.32 -12.54
C PHE A 12 5.36 -3.05 -13.00
N ASN A 13 6.38 -2.59 -12.24
CA ASN A 13 7.18 -1.44 -12.60
C ASN A 13 7.98 -1.67 -13.90
N GLU A 14 8.60 -2.83 -14.05
CA GLU A 14 9.29 -3.23 -15.29
C GLU A 14 8.32 -3.23 -16.48
N TYR A 15 7.14 -3.83 -16.33
CA TYR A 15 6.14 -3.84 -17.38
C TYR A 15 5.70 -2.43 -17.81
N VAL A 16 5.44 -1.54 -16.84
CA VAL A 16 5.05 -0.15 -17.13
C VAL A 16 6.17 0.59 -17.83
N ASN A 17 7.42 0.46 -17.35
CA ASN A 17 8.60 1.06 -17.96
C ASN A 17 8.77 0.62 -19.42
N ASP A 18 8.65 -0.69 -19.69
CA ASP A 18 8.96 -1.26 -21.01
C ASP A 18 7.82 -1.08 -22.02
N ARG A 19 6.57 -1.13 -21.58
CA ARG A 19 5.40 -1.24 -22.48
C ARG A 19 4.54 0.01 -22.55
N ILE A 20 4.54 0.82 -21.51
CA ILE A 20 3.54 1.88 -21.33
C ILE A 20 4.21 3.27 -21.27
N GLN A 21 5.38 3.36 -20.64
CA GLN A 21 6.04 4.62 -20.29
C GLN A 21 6.13 5.59 -21.47
N VAL A 22 6.68 5.14 -22.60
CA VAL A 22 6.90 5.98 -23.79
C VAL A 22 5.57 6.43 -24.40
N THR A 23 4.64 5.50 -24.60
CA THR A 23 3.34 5.75 -25.25
C THR A 23 2.45 6.68 -24.43
N ARG A 24 2.53 6.59 -23.10
CA ARG A 24 1.69 7.37 -22.17
C ARG A 24 2.42 8.59 -21.58
N GLY A 25 3.68 8.82 -21.94
CA GLY A 25 4.49 9.92 -21.41
C GLY A 25 4.70 9.86 -19.90
N LEU A 26 4.73 8.66 -19.32
CA LEU A 26 4.93 8.50 -17.88
C LEU A 26 6.40 8.72 -17.51
N PRO A 27 6.69 9.19 -16.29
CA PRO A 27 8.05 9.16 -15.77
C PRO A 27 8.54 7.71 -15.65
N ARG A 28 9.86 7.52 -15.75
CA ARG A 28 10.46 6.22 -15.43
C ARG A 28 10.21 5.88 -13.96
N ASP A 29 9.96 4.61 -13.71
CA ASP A 29 9.64 4.07 -12.39
C ASP A 29 8.36 4.67 -11.77
N TRP A 30 7.37 4.97 -12.62
CA TRP A 30 6.09 5.53 -12.19
C TRP A 30 5.40 4.68 -11.10
N VAL A 31 5.51 3.35 -11.17
CA VAL A 31 4.90 2.42 -10.20
C VAL A 31 5.54 2.56 -8.82
N LEU A 32 6.87 2.49 -8.74
CA LEU A 32 7.60 2.59 -7.46
C LEU A 32 7.72 4.03 -6.95
N GLY A 33 7.56 5.01 -7.83
CA GLY A 33 7.57 6.44 -7.49
C GLY A 33 6.17 7.01 -7.31
N ALA A 34 5.60 7.52 -8.40
CA ALA A 34 4.37 8.32 -8.38
C ALA A 34 3.15 7.55 -7.82
N LEU A 35 2.95 6.30 -8.23
CA LEU A 35 1.86 5.46 -7.74
C LEU A 35 2.02 5.16 -6.24
N ALA A 36 3.19 4.67 -5.81
CA ALA A 36 3.46 4.38 -4.40
C ALA A 36 3.27 5.62 -3.51
N ASN A 37 3.79 6.78 -3.94
CA ASN A 37 3.60 8.05 -3.24
C ASN A 37 2.12 8.45 -3.15
N ARG A 38 1.36 8.27 -4.24
CA ARG A 38 -0.07 8.59 -4.25
C ARG A 38 -0.87 7.69 -3.32
N MET A 39 -0.59 6.39 -3.31
CA MET A 39 -1.21 5.44 -2.36
C MET A 39 -0.91 5.84 -0.92
N GLN A 40 0.35 6.17 -0.59
CA GLN A 40 0.74 6.62 0.75
C GLN A 40 -0.02 7.87 1.19
N GLN A 41 -0.17 8.87 0.31
CA GLN A 41 -0.93 10.09 0.60
C GLN A 41 -2.40 9.79 0.89
N ILE A 42 -3.04 8.93 0.08
CA ILE A 42 -4.44 8.54 0.28
C ILE A 42 -4.59 7.81 1.62
N MET A 43 -3.74 6.81 1.90
CA MET A 43 -3.77 6.08 3.18
C MET A 43 -3.60 7.02 4.38
N THR A 44 -2.66 7.97 4.30
CA THR A 44 -2.40 8.95 5.36
C THR A 44 -3.61 9.85 5.59
N HIS A 45 -4.25 10.31 4.53
CA HIS A 45 -5.44 11.14 4.63
C HIS A 45 -6.59 10.37 5.28
N CYS A 46 -6.89 9.16 4.80
CA CYS A 46 -7.93 8.32 5.39
C CYS A 46 -7.67 8.05 6.87
N PHE A 47 -6.43 7.71 7.24
CA PHE A 47 -6.04 7.48 8.62
C PHE A 47 -6.24 8.74 9.49
N HIS A 48 -5.81 9.90 9.01
CA HIS A 48 -6.01 11.16 9.73
C HIS A 48 -7.49 11.53 9.91
N ALA A 49 -8.34 11.26 8.91
CA ALA A 49 -9.77 11.55 8.98
C ALA A 49 -10.50 10.75 10.08
N VAL A 50 -10.00 9.56 10.43
CA VAL A 50 -10.57 8.71 11.48
C VAL A 50 -9.76 8.69 12.77
N LYS A 51 -8.60 9.35 12.81
CA LYS A 51 -7.65 9.32 13.94
C LYS A 51 -8.28 9.63 15.30
N SER A 52 -9.22 10.58 15.35
CA SER A 52 -9.91 10.95 16.60
C SER A 52 -10.93 9.91 17.08
N LYS A 53 -11.35 9.00 16.20
CA LYS A 53 -12.31 7.92 16.47
C LYS A 53 -11.64 6.57 16.74
N LEU A 54 -10.32 6.48 16.54
CA LEU A 54 -9.56 5.27 16.80
C LEU A 54 -9.22 5.18 18.29
N ASP A 55 -9.67 4.10 18.93
CA ASP A 55 -9.24 3.77 20.29
C ASP A 55 -7.80 3.24 20.25
N ARG A 56 -6.99 3.70 21.20
CA ARG A 56 -5.56 3.36 21.26
C ARG A 56 -5.32 2.47 22.46
N HIS A 57 -5.23 1.17 22.22
CA HIS A 57 -4.80 0.23 23.25
C HIS A 57 -3.27 0.14 23.28
N LEU A 58 -2.68 0.30 24.47
CA LEU A 58 -1.26 0.12 24.67
C LEU A 58 -0.86 -1.31 24.27
N ALA A 59 0.25 -1.45 23.55
CA ALA A 59 0.78 -2.73 23.05
C ALA A 59 -0.07 -3.47 21.99
N LEU A 60 -1.04 -2.79 21.34
CA LEU A 60 -1.75 -3.32 20.17
C LEU A 60 -1.50 -2.45 18.94
N PHE A 61 -1.32 -3.09 17.79
CA PHE A 61 -1.33 -2.44 16.49
C PHE A 61 -2.21 -3.21 15.52
N ASP A 62 -2.86 -2.48 14.62
CA ASP A 62 -3.67 -3.02 13.56
C ASP A 62 -2.90 -3.01 12.24
N LEU A 63 -3.00 -4.10 11.48
CA LEU A 63 -2.52 -4.13 10.11
C LEU A 63 -3.66 -3.75 9.18
N ILE A 64 -3.47 -2.67 8.43
CA ILE A 64 -4.46 -2.19 7.46
C ILE A 64 -3.99 -2.56 6.05
N GLY A 65 -4.81 -3.32 5.34
CA GLY A 65 -4.69 -3.55 3.90
C GLY A 65 -5.56 -2.55 3.15
N CYS A 66 -5.07 -2.02 2.03
CA CYS A 66 -5.80 -1.08 1.20
C CYS A 66 -5.79 -1.58 -0.24
N ASP A 67 -6.98 -1.67 -0.84
CA ASP A 67 -7.13 -2.10 -2.23
C ASP A 67 -7.33 -0.87 -3.12
N PHE A 68 -6.49 -0.77 -4.14
CA PHE A 68 -6.47 0.37 -5.05
C PHE A 68 -6.74 -0.06 -6.48
N LEU A 69 -7.40 0.82 -7.23
CA LEU A 69 -7.59 0.72 -8.67
C LEU A 69 -6.79 1.82 -9.37
N VAL A 70 -6.09 1.46 -10.44
CA VAL A 70 -5.48 2.41 -11.38
C VAL A 70 -6.32 2.43 -12.65
N ASP A 71 -6.81 3.59 -13.06
CA ASP A 71 -7.62 3.73 -14.27
C ASP A 71 -6.78 3.96 -15.55
N GLN A 72 -7.46 4.13 -16.68
CA GLN A 72 -6.83 4.34 -18.00
C GLN A 72 -6.08 5.67 -18.13
N ASP A 73 -6.34 6.63 -17.24
CA ASP A 73 -5.67 7.92 -17.13
C ASP A 73 -4.57 7.90 -16.06
N PHE A 74 -4.23 6.73 -15.52
CA PHE A 74 -3.26 6.54 -14.44
C PHE A 74 -3.66 7.26 -13.14
N LYS A 75 -4.96 7.49 -12.91
CA LYS A 75 -5.45 7.97 -11.62
C LYS A 75 -5.65 6.79 -10.67
N VAL A 76 -5.34 7.04 -9.41
CA VAL A 76 -5.36 6.04 -8.33
C VAL A 76 -6.59 6.26 -7.47
N TRP A 77 -7.41 5.23 -7.34
CA TRP A 77 -8.67 5.22 -6.60
C TRP A 77 -8.60 4.20 -5.47
N LEU A 78 -8.93 4.61 -4.24
CA LEU A 78 -9.07 3.69 -3.11
C LEU A 78 -10.44 3.01 -3.20
N LEU A 79 -10.46 1.67 -3.21
CA LEU A 79 -11.69 0.88 -3.24
C LEU A 79 -12.15 0.54 -1.82
N GLU A 80 -11.27 -0.06 -1.04
CA GLU A 80 -11.56 -0.46 0.33
C GLU A 80 -10.32 -0.40 1.24
N MET A 81 -10.58 -0.22 2.53
CA MET A 81 -9.58 -0.35 3.59
C MET A 81 -10.04 -1.47 4.53
N ASN A 82 -9.23 -2.52 4.61
CA ASN A 82 -9.49 -3.70 5.41
C ASN A 82 -8.57 -3.71 6.62
N CYS A 83 -9.13 -3.66 7.82
CA CYS A 83 -8.37 -3.92 9.04
C CYS A 83 -8.27 -5.43 9.24
N ARG A 84 -7.06 -5.98 9.14
CA ARG A 84 -6.77 -7.34 9.58
C ARG A 84 -6.27 -7.26 11.01
N GLN A 85 -7.11 -7.68 11.95
CA GLN A 85 -6.75 -7.70 13.37
C GLN A 85 -5.64 -8.73 13.60
N THR A 86 -4.45 -8.25 13.97
CA THR A 86 -3.29 -9.01 14.49
C THR A 86 -2.77 -10.18 13.63
N LEU A 87 -1.66 -9.96 12.92
CA LEU A 87 -0.67 -11.02 12.68
C LEU A 87 0.01 -11.35 14.01
N LYS A 88 -0.59 -12.20 14.84
CA LYS A 88 0.08 -12.73 16.05
C LYS A 88 1.36 -13.52 15.73
N GLU A 89 1.56 -13.92 14.48
CA GLU A 89 2.67 -14.79 14.06
C GLU A 89 3.91 -14.06 13.51
N VAL A 90 3.85 -12.74 13.26
CA VAL A 90 4.95 -12.01 12.59
C VAL A 90 5.49 -10.87 13.45
N ILE A 91 5.32 -10.93 14.78
CA ILE A 91 6.04 -10.00 15.67
C ILE A 91 7.50 -10.45 15.67
N PRO A 92 8.45 -9.68 15.09
CA PRO A 92 9.86 -9.99 15.23
C PRO A 92 10.19 -9.88 16.72
N SER A 93 11.00 -10.80 17.25
CA SER A 93 11.42 -10.84 18.65
C SER A 93 12.14 -9.56 19.15
N THR A 94 12.42 -8.61 18.25
CA THR A 94 13.04 -7.32 18.54
C THR A 94 12.14 -6.28 19.20
N VAL A 95 10.81 -6.50 19.34
CA VAL A 95 9.90 -5.54 20.00
C VAL A 95 9.66 -5.85 21.49
N VAL A 96 10.54 -6.61 22.13
CA VAL A 96 10.46 -6.89 23.58
C VAL A 96 11.42 -6.01 24.41
N GLU A 97 12.42 -5.36 23.82
CA GLU A 97 13.46 -4.64 24.58
C GLU A 97 13.25 -3.12 24.73
N THR A 98 12.03 -2.61 24.73
CA THR A 98 11.82 -1.20 25.12
C THR A 98 10.59 -0.98 26.01
N LEU A 99 10.35 -1.91 26.92
CA LEU A 99 9.53 -1.67 28.10
C LEU A 99 10.19 -2.38 29.31
N ALA A 100 10.80 -1.55 30.17
CA ALA A 100 11.50 -1.83 31.44
C ALA A 100 13.02 -2.07 31.34
#